data_AF-A0A534LE92-F1
#
_entry.id   AF-A0A534LE92-F1
#
_cell.length_a   1.000
_cell.length_b   1.000
_cell.length_c   1.000
_cell.angle_alpha   90.00
_cell.angle_beta   90.00
_cell.angle_gamma   90.00
#
_symmetry.space_group_name_H-M   'P 1'
#
loop_
_entity.id
_entity.type
_entity.pdbx_description
1 polymer ?
#
loop_
_entity_poly.entity_id
_entity_poly.type
_entity_poly.pdbx_seq_one_letter_code
_entity_poly.pdbx_strand_id
1 'polypeptide(L)'
;MILGYVDVEDRIYDLNFATLRLRVRVEASGPKEGSRVTFSQVAGAGSASYRILEEADASAEVSMDHDGKRVPLLRPVEGHLIRHEAGLLFFATPAKRDPDDPGFFLVKLRAMPSAVQYFFEDQEGREMISIPRDEILRTEAEGDGITVYVSAANVALPKEKIAYAVQLRPASRLGQLLSGVGASS
;
A
#
# COMPACT_ATOMS: atom_id res chain seq x y z
N MET A 1 -1.15 -5.92 -7.03
CA MET A 1 -1.03 -5.19 -5.77
C MET A 1 0.44 -4.94 -5.64
N ILE A 2 0.84 -3.76 -5.18
CA ILE A 2 2.24 -3.46 -4.92
C ILE A 2 2.40 -3.33 -3.40
N LEU A 3 3.33 -4.12 -2.86
CA LEU A 3 3.89 -3.92 -1.53
C LEU A 3 5.34 -3.49 -1.75
N GLY A 4 5.76 -2.40 -1.12
CA GLY A 4 7.08 -1.86 -1.41
C GLY A 4 7.35 -0.52 -0.77
N TYR A 5 8.21 0.24 -1.43
CA TYR A 5 8.72 1.51 -0.93
C TYR A 5 8.55 2.61 -1.98
N VAL A 6 8.38 3.84 -1.52
CA VAL A 6 8.48 5.06 -2.33
C VAL A 6 9.60 5.94 -1.76
N ASP A 7 10.46 6.50 -2.59
CA ASP A 7 11.49 7.47 -2.15
C ASP A 7 11.01 8.93 -2.25
N VAL A 8 11.86 9.87 -1.80
CA VAL A 8 11.62 11.32 -1.90
C VAL A 8 11.45 11.82 -3.34
N GLU A 9 11.90 11.07 -4.34
CA GLU A 9 11.69 11.37 -5.76
C GLU A 9 10.46 10.66 -6.36
N ASP A 10 9.56 10.18 -5.50
CA ASP A 10 8.33 9.48 -5.82
C ASP A 10 8.54 8.11 -6.49
N ARG A 11 9.76 7.55 -6.53
CA ARG A 11 10.06 6.31 -7.26
C ARG A 11 9.62 5.10 -6.44
N ILE A 12 8.96 4.14 -7.12
CA ILE A 12 8.45 2.93 -6.49
C ILE A 12 9.48 1.79 -6.60
N TYR A 13 9.68 1.11 -5.48
CA TYR A 13 10.52 -0.09 -5.35
C TYR A 13 9.68 -1.23 -4.79
N ASP A 14 10.03 -2.47 -5.15
CA ASP A 14 9.45 -3.64 -4.52
C ASP A 14 10.05 -3.89 -3.12
N LEU A 15 9.57 -4.94 -2.45
CA LEU A 15 10.08 -5.37 -1.14
C LEU A 15 11.57 -5.76 -1.13
N ASN A 16 12.20 -6.02 -2.28
CA ASN A 16 13.63 -6.28 -2.40
C ASN A 16 14.45 -5.04 -2.80
N PHE A 17 13.83 -3.85 -2.76
CA PHE A 17 14.42 -2.57 -3.20
C PHE A 17 14.76 -2.53 -4.70
N ALA A 18 14.17 -3.41 -5.52
CA ALA A 18 14.29 -3.32 -6.97
C ALA A 18 13.33 -2.22 -7.49
N THR A 19 13.86 -1.27 -8.27
CA THR A 19 13.02 -0.23 -8.87
C THR A 19 12.01 -0.84 -9.84
N LEU A 20 10.74 -0.44 -9.70
CA LEU A 20 9.67 -0.84 -10.61
C LEU A 20 9.58 0.07 -11.84
N ARG A 21 10.49 1.05 -11.99
CA ARG A 21 10.45 2.10 -13.02
C ARG A 21 9.13 2.86 -13.07
N LEU A 22 8.43 2.89 -11.94
CA LEU A 22 7.19 3.63 -11.72
C LEU A 22 7.44 4.73 -10.70
N ARG A 23 6.64 5.79 -10.78
CA ARG A 23 6.53 6.82 -9.76
C ARG A 23 5.09 6.96 -9.31
N VAL A 24 4.90 7.38 -8.06
CA VAL A 24 3.59 7.73 -7.49
C VAL A 24 3.69 9.04 -6.75
N ARG A 25 2.92 10.04 -7.20
CA ARG A 25 2.86 11.34 -6.56
C ARG A 25 1.44 11.64 -6.10
N VAL A 26 1.32 12.17 -4.89
CA VAL A 26 0.07 12.78 -4.41
C VAL A 26 0.18 14.28 -4.64
N GLU A 27 -0.68 14.80 -5.50
CA GLU A 27 -0.69 16.21 -5.90
C GLU A 27 -1.93 16.87 -5.29
N ALA A 28 -1.71 17.85 -4.42
CA ALA A 28 -2.78 18.72 -3.96
C ALA A 28 -3.14 19.68 -5.10
N SER A 29 -4.24 19.42 -5.80
CA SER A 29 -4.76 20.39 -6.77
C SER A 29 -5.55 21.48 -6.03
N GLY A 30 -5.64 22.66 -6.63
CA GLY A 30 -6.37 23.79 -6.04
C GLY A 30 -7.82 23.44 -5.67
N PRO A 31 -8.51 24.30 -4.89
CA PRO A 31 -9.80 24.00 -4.24
C PRO A 31 -10.95 23.57 -5.17
N LYS A 32 -10.80 23.70 -6.49
CA LYS A 32 -11.79 23.26 -7.48
C LYS A 32 -11.50 21.90 -8.11
N GLU A 33 -10.25 21.44 -8.12
CA GLU A 33 -9.84 20.25 -8.86
C GLU A 33 -9.65 19.02 -7.96
N GLY A 34 -9.49 19.24 -6.65
CA GLY A 34 -9.31 18.19 -5.64
C GLY A 34 -7.96 17.48 -5.76
N SER A 35 -7.49 16.88 -4.67
CA SER A 35 -6.23 16.14 -4.66
C SER A 35 -6.26 14.95 -5.63
N ARG A 36 -5.10 14.60 -6.19
CA ARG A 36 -4.96 13.50 -7.16
C ARG A 36 -3.78 12.61 -6.81
N VAL A 37 -3.88 11.34 -7.21
CA VAL A 37 -2.76 10.40 -7.23
C VAL A 37 -2.34 10.19 -8.67
N THR A 38 -1.10 10.49 -9.00
CA THR A 38 -0.53 10.34 -10.34
C THR A 38 0.52 9.24 -10.34
N PHE A 39 0.29 8.19 -11.15
CA PHE A 39 1.25 7.13 -11.44
C PHE A 39 1.92 7.40 -12.78
N SER A 40 3.25 7.36 -12.85
CA SER A 40 3.99 7.61 -14.11
C SER A 40 5.18 6.68 -14.31
N GLN A 41 5.59 6.48 -15.57
CA GLN A 41 6.79 5.72 -15.93
C GLN A 41 8.04 6.60 -15.83
N VAL A 42 9.14 6.07 -15.28
CA VAL A 42 10.40 6.80 -15.12
C VAL A 42 11.04 7.17 -16.47
N ALA A 43 10.80 6.38 -17.53
CA ALA A 43 11.45 6.55 -18.84
C ALA A 43 10.48 6.58 -20.04
N GLY A 44 9.22 7.00 -19.86
CA GLY A 44 8.24 7.01 -20.95
C GLY A 44 7.03 7.92 -20.74
N ALA A 45 6.22 8.10 -21.78
CA ALA A 45 5.05 8.99 -21.81
C ALA A 45 3.79 8.43 -21.10
N GLY A 46 3.92 7.36 -20.31
CA GLY A 46 2.79 6.76 -19.60
C GLY A 46 2.56 7.46 -18.26
N SER A 47 1.45 8.16 -18.12
CA SER A 47 0.97 8.71 -16.85
C SER A 47 -0.53 8.47 -16.71
N ALA A 48 -0.97 8.09 -15.51
CA ALA A 48 -2.37 7.96 -15.16
C ALA A 48 -2.61 8.73 -13.85
N SER A 49 -3.56 9.66 -13.87
CA SER A 49 -3.88 10.50 -12.72
C SER A 49 -5.33 10.27 -12.30
N TYR A 50 -5.53 9.94 -11.03
CA TYR A 50 -6.82 9.58 -10.45
C TYR A 50 -7.19 10.58 -9.38
N ARG A 51 -8.47 11.01 -9.35
CA ARG A 51 -8.94 11.87 -8.27
C ARG A 51 -8.96 11.11 -6.95
N ILE A 52 -8.58 11.78 -5.88
CA ILE A 52 -8.76 11.30 -4.52
C ILE A 52 -10.22 11.50 -4.12
N LEU A 53 -10.84 10.41 -3.64
CA LEU A 53 -12.23 10.39 -3.22
C LEU A 53 -12.34 10.65 -1.72
N GLU A 54 -11.46 10.02 -0.93
CA GLU A 54 -11.47 10.12 0.53
C GLU A 54 -10.10 9.69 1.08
N GLU A 55 -9.76 10.21 2.25
CA GLU A 55 -8.47 10.00 2.91
C GLU A 55 -8.70 9.84 4.41
N ALA A 56 -7.94 8.95 5.05
CA ALA A 56 -8.00 8.78 6.51
C ALA A 56 -6.70 8.18 7.04
N ASP A 57 -6.34 8.57 8.26
CA ASP A 57 -5.28 7.88 9.00
C ASP A 57 -5.76 6.49 9.43
N ALA A 58 -4.93 5.49 9.17
CA ALA A 58 -5.22 4.09 9.39
C ALA A 58 -3.97 3.35 9.88
N SER A 59 -4.17 2.20 10.52
CA SER A 59 -3.15 1.16 10.58
C SER A 59 -3.42 0.10 9.53
N ALA A 60 -2.39 -0.37 8.84
CA ALA A 60 -2.46 -1.44 7.85
C ALA A 60 -1.59 -2.63 8.27
N GLU A 61 -2.14 -3.84 8.10
CA GLU A 61 -1.47 -5.13 8.27
C GLU A 61 -1.75 -5.98 7.02
N VAL A 62 -0.80 -6.79 6.57
CA VAL A 62 -1.00 -7.65 5.39
C VAL A 62 -0.73 -9.10 5.74
N SER A 63 -1.63 -9.99 5.34
CA SER A 63 -1.46 -11.44 5.43
C SER A 63 -1.67 -12.08 4.07
N MET A 64 -1.00 -13.19 3.83
CA MET A 64 -1.38 -14.12 2.77
C MET A 64 -2.55 -14.97 3.28
N ASP A 65 -3.63 -15.07 2.49
CA ASP A 65 -4.76 -15.93 2.77
C ASP A 65 -4.60 -17.25 2.00
N HIS A 66 -4.33 -18.33 2.74
CA HIS A 66 -4.20 -19.68 2.22
C HIS A 66 -5.41 -20.50 2.64
N ASP A 67 -6.47 -20.43 1.84
CA ASP A 67 -7.74 -21.13 2.06
C ASP A 67 -8.34 -20.91 3.46
N GLY A 68 -8.40 -19.65 3.89
CA GLY A 68 -8.94 -19.24 5.20
C GLY A 68 -7.91 -19.26 6.33
N LYS A 69 -6.66 -19.67 6.06
CA LYS A 69 -5.55 -19.54 7.00
C LYS A 69 -4.72 -18.33 6.67
N ARG A 70 -4.74 -17.33 7.55
CA ARG A 70 -3.90 -16.13 7.43
C ARG A 70 -2.48 -16.43 7.87
N VAL A 71 -1.54 -16.27 6.94
CA VAL A 71 -0.10 -16.27 7.20
C VAL A 71 0.35 -14.82 7.21
N PRO A 72 0.78 -14.27 8.36
CA PRO A 72 1.23 -12.88 8.45
C PRO A 72 2.34 -12.61 7.44
N LEU A 73 2.13 -11.58 6.64
CA LEU A 73 3.12 -11.05 5.72
C LEU A 73 3.73 -9.83 6.40
N LEU A 74 3.03 -8.69 6.41
CA LEU A 74 3.52 -7.43 6.97
C LEU A 74 2.88 -7.18 8.34
N ARG A 75 3.68 -6.82 9.35
CA ARG A 75 3.18 -6.40 10.67
C ARG A 75 2.30 -5.13 10.57
N PRO A 76 1.42 -4.87 11.56
CA PRO A 76 0.64 -3.64 11.61
C PRO A 76 1.55 -2.40 11.68
N VAL A 77 1.24 -1.40 10.85
CA VAL A 77 1.91 -0.08 10.89
C VAL A 77 0.89 1.03 10.74
N GLU A 78 1.11 2.16 11.41
CA GLU A 78 0.32 3.38 11.23
C GLU A 78 0.71 4.11 9.94
N GLY A 79 -0.26 4.78 9.32
CA GLY A 79 -0.07 5.46 8.06
C GLY A 79 -1.31 6.21 7.60
N HIS A 80 -1.25 6.63 6.35
CA HIS A 80 -2.29 7.37 5.69
C HIS A 80 -2.87 6.57 4.52
N LEU A 81 -4.17 6.31 4.56
CA LEU A 81 -4.92 5.59 3.54
C LEU A 81 -5.64 6.59 2.63
N ILE A 82 -5.45 6.41 1.33
CA ILE A 82 -6.03 7.18 0.26
C ILE A 82 -6.90 6.26 -0.58
N ARG A 83 -8.17 6.60 -0.72
CA ARG A 83 -9.03 6.04 -1.77
C ARG A 83 -9.02 6.97 -2.97
N HIS A 84 -8.63 6.44 -4.12
CA HIS A 84 -8.71 7.13 -5.40
C HIS A 84 -9.61 6.36 -6.37
N GLU A 85 -9.93 6.98 -7.52
CA GLU A 85 -10.87 6.42 -8.50
C GLU A 85 -10.51 5.00 -9.00
N ALA A 86 -9.22 4.66 -8.97
CA ALA A 86 -8.70 3.38 -9.47
C ALA A 86 -8.29 2.38 -8.38
N GLY A 87 -8.47 2.69 -7.09
CA GLY A 87 -8.08 1.77 -6.03
C GLY A 87 -7.76 2.42 -4.70
N LEU A 88 -6.94 1.72 -3.91
CA LEU A 88 -6.44 2.16 -2.62
C LEU A 88 -4.93 2.35 -2.66
N LEU A 89 -4.46 3.34 -1.93
CA LEU A 89 -3.05 3.61 -1.71
C LEU A 89 -2.84 3.90 -0.23
N PHE A 90 -1.87 3.24 0.39
CA PHE A 90 -1.50 3.48 1.78
C PHE A 90 -0.02 3.83 1.85
N PHE A 91 0.32 4.85 2.62
CA PHE A 91 1.70 5.20 2.95
C PHE A 91 1.92 5.07 4.45
N ALA A 92 2.94 4.31 4.85
CA ALA A 92 3.30 4.18 6.26
C ALA A 92 3.88 5.49 6.80
N THR A 93 3.39 5.93 7.96
CA THR A 93 3.90 7.09 8.73
C THR A 93 4.01 6.75 10.22
N PRO A 94 4.81 5.74 10.58
CA PRO A 94 4.92 5.28 11.95
C PRO A 94 5.66 6.27 12.84
N ALA A 95 5.21 6.37 14.09
CA ALA A 95 5.75 7.31 15.06
C ALA A 95 7.22 7.02 15.45
N LYS A 96 7.67 5.76 15.38
CA LYS A 96 9.05 5.37 15.74
C LYS A 96 9.54 4.18 14.92
N ARG A 97 10.77 4.28 14.44
CA ARG A 97 11.51 3.18 13.81
C ARG A 97 12.24 2.37 14.87
N ASP A 98 12.17 1.05 14.75
CA ASP A 98 13.00 0.15 15.54
C ASP A 98 14.38 0.07 14.87
N PRO A 99 15.48 0.43 15.54
CA PRO A 99 16.83 0.32 14.97
C PRO A 99 17.20 -1.11 14.58
N ASP A 100 16.64 -2.11 15.27
CA ASP A 100 16.85 -3.53 14.99
C ASP A 100 15.91 -4.06 13.91
N ASP A 101 14.89 -3.26 13.54
CA ASP A 101 13.86 -3.60 12.58
C ASP A 101 13.57 -2.41 11.65
N PRO A 102 14.46 -2.18 10.66
CA PRO A 102 14.53 -0.90 9.96
C PRO A 102 13.39 -0.69 8.95
N GLY A 103 12.60 -1.71 8.60
CA GLY A 103 11.32 -1.52 7.90
C GLY A 103 10.18 -1.26 8.89
N PHE A 104 8.98 -0.93 8.41
CA PHE A 104 7.79 -0.90 9.25
C PHE A 104 6.81 -2.04 8.93
N PHE A 105 6.76 -2.48 7.68
CA PHE A 105 6.04 -3.62 7.16
C PHE A 105 6.97 -4.84 7.15
N LEU A 106 7.08 -5.53 8.27
CA LEU A 106 8.09 -6.58 8.41
C LEU A 106 7.50 -7.96 8.21
N VAL A 107 7.54 -8.39 6.95
CA VAL A 107 7.89 -9.79 6.66
C VAL A 107 9.41 -9.86 6.60
N LYS A 108 9.99 -11.00 6.97
CA LYS A 108 11.42 -11.35 6.80
C LYS A 108 11.95 -11.11 5.38
N LEU A 109 12.21 -9.87 5.02
CA LEU A 109 13.03 -9.49 3.88
C LEU A 109 14.44 -9.49 4.40
N ARG A 110 15.31 -10.32 3.82
CA ARG A 110 16.75 -10.28 4.07
C ARG A 110 17.36 -9.03 3.44
N ALA A 111 16.76 -7.87 3.68
CA ALA A 111 17.28 -6.61 3.26
C ALA A 111 18.57 -6.34 4.03
N MET A 112 19.63 -6.00 3.31
CA MET A 112 20.88 -5.60 3.94
C MET A 112 20.61 -4.34 4.77
N PRO A 113 21.02 -4.26 6.04
CA PRO A 113 20.78 -3.08 6.88
C PRO A 113 21.18 -1.76 6.22
N SER A 114 22.27 -1.76 5.44
CA SER A 114 22.72 -0.60 4.67
C SER A 114 21.74 -0.15 3.57
N ALA A 115 21.03 -1.08 2.93
CA ALA A 115 19.99 -0.72 1.97
C ALA A 115 18.82 -0.05 2.70
N VAL A 116 18.40 -0.61 3.84
CA VAL A 116 17.29 -0.04 4.61
C VAL A 116 17.67 1.32 5.21
N GLN A 117 18.94 1.53 5.58
CA GLN A 117 19.44 2.84 5.97
C GLN A 117 19.37 3.82 4.80
N TYR A 118 19.99 3.48 3.67
CA TYR A 118 20.00 4.35 2.49
C TYR A 118 18.59 4.74 2.02
N PHE A 119 17.67 3.77 1.93
CA PHE A 119 16.33 4.05 1.43
C PHE A 119 15.47 4.88 2.38
N PHE A 120 15.57 4.67 3.69
CA PHE A 120 14.66 5.33 4.64
C PHE A 120 15.27 6.56 5.32
N GLU A 121 16.59 6.60 5.50
CA GLU A 121 17.28 7.74 6.10
C GLU A 121 17.77 8.69 5.02
N ASP A 122 18.55 8.20 4.05
CA ASP A 122 19.18 9.07 3.04
C ASP A 122 18.20 9.50 1.94
N GLN A 123 17.18 8.68 1.66
CA GLN A 123 16.18 8.94 0.62
C GLN A 123 14.78 9.25 1.17
N GLU A 124 14.65 9.38 2.49
CA GLU A 124 13.39 9.66 3.20
C GLU A 124 12.23 8.76 2.73
N GLY A 125 12.55 7.50 2.42
CA GLY A 125 11.62 6.57 1.85
C GLY A 125 10.51 6.19 2.81
N ARG A 126 9.35 5.87 2.25
CA ARG A 126 8.16 5.42 2.98
C ARG A 126 7.68 4.12 2.40
N GLU A 127 7.14 3.28 3.25
CA GLU A 127 6.51 2.06 2.79
C GLU A 127 5.14 2.33 2.20
N MET A 128 4.75 1.48 1.27
CA MET A 128 3.55 1.66 0.48
C MET A 128 2.81 0.35 0.22
N ILE A 129 1.48 0.42 0.27
CA ILE A 129 0.58 -0.58 -0.30
C ILE A 129 -0.22 0.10 -1.40
N SER A 130 -0.19 -0.44 -2.62
CA SER A 130 -1.08 -0.03 -3.71
C SER A 130 -1.95 -1.19 -4.14
N ILE A 131 -3.28 -1.01 -4.04
CA ILE A 131 -4.29 -2.03 -4.37
C ILE A 131 -5.17 -1.49 -5.50
N PRO A 132 -4.91 -1.88 -6.75
CA PRO A 132 -5.81 -1.63 -7.87
C PRO A 132 -7.22 -2.16 -7.58
N ARG A 133 -8.24 -1.42 -8.00
CA ARG A 133 -9.65 -1.78 -7.73
C ARG A 133 -10.04 -3.13 -8.32
N ASP A 134 -9.52 -3.48 -9.49
CA ASP A 134 -9.79 -4.74 -10.19
C ASP A 134 -9.18 -5.96 -9.49
N GLU A 135 -8.29 -5.75 -8.53
CA GLU A 135 -7.73 -6.80 -7.68
C GLU A 135 -8.50 -6.99 -6.38
N ILE A 136 -9.40 -6.08 -6.01
CA ILE A 136 -10.18 -6.15 -4.78
C ILE A 136 -11.32 -7.14 -4.98
N LEU A 137 -11.27 -8.25 -4.25
CA LEU A 137 -12.29 -9.30 -4.28
C LEU A 137 -13.51 -8.92 -3.45
N ARG A 138 -13.28 -8.50 -2.20
CA ARG A 138 -14.33 -8.11 -1.24
C ARG A 138 -13.74 -7.36 -0.05
N THR A 139 -14.61 -6.73 0.72
CA THR A 139 -14.27 -6.07 1.99
C THR A 139 -15.16 -6.62 3.10
N GLU A 140 -14.59 -6.98 4.25
CA GLU A 140 -15.33 -7.52 5.39
C GLU A 140 -14.96 -6.77 6.67
N ALA A 141 -15.96 -6.44 7.49
CA ALA A 141 -15.70 -5.90 8.83
C ALA A 141 -15.28 -7.04 9.76
N GLU A 142 -14.14 -6.89 10.43
CA GLU A 142 -13.56 -7.92 11.28
C GLU A 142 -12.97 -7.31 12.55
N GLY A 143 -13.56 -7.63 13.70
CA GLY A 143 -13.15 -7.06 14.97
C GLY A 143 -13.27 -5.53 14.97
N ASP A 144 -12.16 -4.85 15.18
CA ASP A 144 -12.05 -3.39 15.20
C ASP A 144 -11.60 -2.79 13.84
N GLY A 145 -11.48 -3.62 12.80
CA GLY A 145 -10.97 -3.22 11.48
C GLY A 145 -11.87 -3.64 10.32
N ILE A 146 -11.42 -3.30 9.11
CA ILE A 146 -11.99 -3.74 7.84
C ILE A 146 -10.88 -4.44 7.05
N THR A 147 -11.14 -5.67 6.62
CA THR A 147 -10.22 -6.48 5.82
C THR A 147 -10.59 -6.35 4.35
N VAL A 148 -9.62 -5.93 3.53
CA VAL A 148 -9.70 -5.90 2.07
C VAL A 148 -9.05 -7.18 1.54
N TYR A 149 -9.85 -8.04 0.93
CA TYR A 149 -9.35 -9.26 0.30
C TYR A 149 -8.96 -8.95 -1.15
N VAL A 150 -7.73 -9.31 -1.52
CA VAL A 150 -7.09 -8.91 -2.77
C VAL A 150 -6.59 -10.14 -3.52
N SER A 151 -6.82 -10.22 -4.82
CA SER A 151 -6.15 -11.19 -5.70
C SER A 151 -5.03 -10.49 -6.43
N ALA A 152 -3.79 -10.87 -6.14
CA ALA A 152 -2.63 -10.31 -6.83
C ALA A 152 -1.77 -11.42 -7.43
N ALA A 153 -1.14 -11.14 -8.58
CA ALA A 153 -0.04 -11.94 -9.05
C ALA A 153 1.06 -11.91 -7.98
N ASN A 154 1.50 -13.10 -7.57
CA ASN A 154 2.23 -13.31 -6.33
C ASN A 154 3.40 -12.34 -6.12
N VAL A 155 3.42 -11.73 -4.93
CA VAL A 155 4.53 -10.90 -4.43
C VAL A 155 5.78 -11.75 -4.11
N ALA A 156 5.66 -13.08 -4.02
CA ALA A 156 6.72 -14.02 -3.65
C ALA A 156 6.99 -15.20 -4.63
N LEU A 157 6.02 -15.72 -5.39
CA LEU A 157 6.19 -16.85 -6.33
C LEU A 157 5.46 -16.66 -7.68
N PRO A 158 6.17 -16.42 -8.80
CA PRO A 158 5.64 -15.75 -10.01
C PRO A 158 4.61 -16.50 -10.89
N LYS A 159 3.81 -17.44 -10.39
CA LYS A 159 2.88 -18.24 -11.24
C LYS A 159 1.45 -18.46 -10.73
N GLU A 160 1.11 -18.07 -9.50
CA GLU A 160 -0.23 -18.27 -8.94
C GLU A 160 -0.83 -16.96 -8.47
N LYS A 161 -2.10 -16.71 -8.80
CA LYS A 161 -2.88 -15.63 -8.16
C LYS A 161 -3.21 -16.08 -6.74
N ILE A 162 -2.58 -15.44 -5.76
CA ILE A 162 -2.81 -15.73 -4.34
C ILE A 162 -3.75 -14.68 -3.76
N ALA A 163 -4.58 -15.10 -2.80
CA ALA A 163 -5.40 -14.20 -2.03
C ALA A 163 -4.56 -13.56 -0.91
N TYR A 164 -4.66 -12.25 -0.77
CA TYR A 164 -4.08 -11.49 0.33
C TYR A 164 -5.21 -10.84 1.12
N ALA A 165 -5.00 -10.67 2.42
CA ALA A 165 -5.88 -9.95 3.32
C ALA A 165 -5.13 -8.72 3.85
N VAL A 166 -5.61 -7.53 3.49
CA VAL A 166 -5.09 -6.26 4.01
C VAL A 166 -6.06 -5.76 5.07
N GLN A 167 -5.67 -5.88 6.34
CA GLN A 167 -6.50 -5.43 7.45
C GLN A 167 -6.19 -3.98 7.78
N LEU A 168 -7.23 -3.15 7.74
CA LEU A 168 -7.17 -1.72 7.98
C LEU A 168 -7.93 -1.37 9.25
N ARG A 169 -7.34 -0.56 10.13
CA ARG A 169 -7.94 -0.15 11.42
C ARG A 169 -7.85 1.36 11.62
N PRO A 170 -8.75 2.00 12.40
CA PRO A 170 -9.96 1.43 12.99
C PRO A 170 -11.17 1.49 12.05
N ALA A 171 -12.08 0.53 12.12
CA ALA A 171 -13.28 0.43 11.29
C ALA A 171 -14.19 1.66 11.37
N SER A 172 -14.24 2.32 12.54
CA SER A 172 -15.07 3.52 12.78
C SER A 172 -14.70 4.70 11.89
N ARG A 173 -13.45 4.80 11.44
CA ARG A 173 -12.99 5.83 10.49
C ARG A 173 -13.06 5.35 9.04
N LEU A 174 -12.92 4.05 8.83
CA LEU A 174 -12.70 3.47 7.50
C LEU A 174 -13.97 3.02 6.80
N GLY A 175 -15.09 2.87 7.52
CA GLY A 175 -16.35 2.38 6.95
C GLY A 175 -16.85 3.18 5.75
N GLN A 176 -16.82 4.51 5.84
CA GLN A 176 -17.22 5.39 4.72
C GLN A 176 -16.20 5.34 3.58
N LEU A 177 -14.90 5.47 3.91
CA LEU A 177 -13.80 5.42 2.95
C LEU A 177 -13.85 4.15 2.12
N LEU A 178 -14.10 2.98 2.72
CA LEU A 178 -14.11 1.68 2.03
C LEU A 178 -15.47 1.31 1.42
N SER A 179 -16.50 2.14 1.59
CA SER A 179 -17.83 1.87 1.04
C SER A 179 -17.81 1.82 -0.49
N GLY A 180 -18.20 0.69 -1.08
CA GLY A 180 -18.22 0.50 -2.54
C GLY A 180 -16.86 0.26 -3.19
N VAL A 181 -15.84 -0.14 -2.41
CA VAL A 181 -14.51 -0.48 -2.91
C VAL A 181 -14.41 -1.94 -3.42
N GLY A 182 -15.29 -2.83 -2.98
CA GLY A 182 -15.38 -4.22 -3.47
C GLY A 182 -16.06 -4.36 -4.83
N ALA A 183 -16.06 -5.58 -5.38
CA ALA A 183 -16.78 -5.90 -6.61
C ALA A 183 -18.26 -5.49 -6.47
N SER A 184 -18.74 -4.66 -7.40
CA SER A 184 -20.17 -4.45 -7.59
C SER A 184 -20.77 -5.82 -7.90
N SER A 185 -21.63 -6.35 -7.02
CA SER A 185 -22.45 -7.52 -7.34
C SER A 185 -23.28 -7.29 -8.60
#